data_AF-A0A9W3A9P7-F1
#
_entry.id   AF-A0A9W3A9P7-F1
#
_cell.length_a   1.000
_cell.length_b   1.000
_cell.length_c   1.000
_cell.angle_alpha   90.00
_cell.angle_beta   90.00
_cell.angle_gamma   90.00
#
_symmetry.space_group_name_H-M   'P 1'
#
loop_
_entity.id
_entity.type
_entity.pdbx_description
1 polymer ?
#
loop_
_entity_poly.entity_id
_entity_poly.type
_entity_poly.pdbx_seq_one_letter_code
_entity_poly.pdbx_strand_id
1 'polypeptide(L)'
;MEALCAEVCGVEALGAEVCGVEALCAEVCGVEALCAEVCGVEALGAEVCGVEALCAEVCGVEALCAEVCVVEALCAEVCGVEALCAEVCGVEALCAEVCGVEALCAEVCGVEALCAEVCGVEALGAEVCGVEALGAEVCGVEALCAEVCGVEALGAEVCGVEALGAEVCGVEALCAEVCGVEALCAEVCGVEALCAEVCGVEALGEESH
;
A
#
# COMPACT_ATOMS: atom_id res chain seq x y z
N MET A 1 6.92 -4.10 29.52
CA MET A 1 7.14 -2.72 29.07
C MET A 1 8.53 -2.71 28.46
N GLU A 2 8.71 -3.61 27.48
CA GLU A 2 10.01 -3.95 26.91
C GLU A 2 9.96 -3.45 25.47
N ALA A 3 10.88 -2.54 25.15
CA ALA A 3 11.21 -2.21 23.79
C ALA A 3 12.17 -3.29 23.27
N LEU A 4 11.89 -3.83 22.10
CA LEU A 4 12.73 -4.80 21.41
C LEU A 4 13.35 -4.12 20.19
N CYS A 5 14.67 -4.20 20.07
CA CYS A 5 15.38 -3.80 18.87
C CYS A 5 16.16 -5.00 18.33
N ALA A 6 15.97 -5.32 17.06
CA ALA A 6 16.67 -6.40 16.38
C ALA A 6 17.34 -5.88 15.12
N GLU A 7 18.59 -6.27 14.90
CA GLU A 7 19.32 -6.07 13.65
C GLU A 7 19.74 -7.46 13.15
N VAL A 8 19.38 -7.80 11.92
CA VAL A 8 19.72 -9.09 11.32
C VAL A 8 20.34 -8.88 9.95
N CYS A 9 21.51 -9.50 9.74
CA CYS A 9 22.23 -9.45 8.48
C CYS A 9 22.72 -10.84 8.04
N GLY A 10 22.51 -11.18 6.77
CA GLY A 10 23.19 -12.31 6.12
C GLY A 10 22.74 -13.69 6.59
N VAL A 11 21.42 -13.90 6.70
CA VAL A 11 20.84 -15.20 7.06
C VAL A 11 20.03 -15.76 5.90
N GLU A 12 20.05 -17.08 5.70
CA GLU A 12 19.25 -17.71 4.64
C GLU A 12 17.75 -17.58 4.94
N ALA A 13 17.34 -17.85 6.18
CA ALA A 13 15.93 -17.74 6.56
C ALA A 13 15.77 -17.16 7.97
N LEU A 14 14.77 -16.29 8.13
CA LEU A 14 14.35 -15.75 9.41
C LEU A 14 12.83 -15.87 9.57
N GLY A 15 12.42 -16.40 10.72
CA GLY A 15 11.04 -16.39 11.18
C GLY A 15 10.95 -15.63 12.50
N ALA A 16 10.05 -14.64 12.59
CA ALA A 16 9.81 -13.89 13.81
C ALA A 16 8.31 -13.88 14.13
N GLU A 17 7.97 -14.15 15.40
CA GLU A 17 6.63 -13.98 15.95
C GLU A 17 6.77 -13.06 17.16
N VAL A 18 6.07 -11.92 17.15
CA VAL A 18 6.14 -10.93 18.24
C VAL A 18 4.74 -10.60 18.70
N CYS A 19 4.49 -10.73 20.01
CA CYS A 19 3.20 -10.42 20.61
C CYS A 19 3.35 -9.58 21.88
N GLY A 20 2.54 -8.52 22.01
CA GLY A 20 2.33 -7.82 23.28
C GLY A 20 3.51 -6.97 23.75
N VAL A 21 4.18 -6.28 22.82
CA VAL A 21 5.30 -5.38 23.12
C VAL A 21 4.89 -3.92 22.93
N GLU A 22 5.45 -3.02 23.73
CA GLU A 22 5.17 -1.59 23.57
C GLU A 22 5.87 -1.05 22.32
N ALA A 23 7.11 -1.46 22.08
CA ALA A 23 7.88 -0.98 20.94
C ALA A 23 8.70 -2.11 20.32
N LEU A 24 8.63 -2.23 19.00
CA LEU A 24 9.49 -3.08 18.20
C LEU A 24 10.18 -2.24 17.12
N CYS A 25 11.50 -2.32 17.05
CA CYS A 25 12.27 -1.80 15.92
C CYS A 25 13.07 -2.96 15.30
N ALA A 26 12.93 -3.19 14.01
CA ALA A 26 13.66 -4.24 13.30
C ALA A 26 14.37 -3.65 12.08
N GLU A 27 15.67 -3.95 11.95
CA GLU A 27 16.44 -3.72 10.73
C GLU A 27 16.87 -5.08 10.18
N VAL A 28 16.51 -5.37 8.93
CA VAL A 28 16.84 -6.65 8.29
C VAL A 28 17.47 -6.41 6.94
N CYS A 29 18.66 -6.98 6.74
CA CYS A 29 19.39 -6.88 5.48
C CYS A 29 19.92 -8.23 4.98
N GLY A 30 19.83 -8.49 3.67
CA GLY A 30 20.48 -9.64 3.04
C GLY A 30 19.95 -10.98 3.54
N VAL A 31 18.64 -11.18 3.39
CA VAL A 31 17.95 -12.41 3.81
C VAL A 31 17.30 -13.07 2.60
N GLU A 32 17.44 -14.38 2.41
CA GLU A 32 16.73 -15.04 1.28
C GLU A 32 15.23 -15.13 1.59
N ALA A 33 14.85 -15.59 2.79
CA ALA A 33 13.45 -15.67 3.19
C ALA A 33 13.18 -15.08 4.58
N LEU A 34 12.26 -14.11 4.66
CA LEU A 34 11.76 -13.54 5.92
C LEU A 34 10.26 -13.75 6.06
N CYS A 35 9.85 -14.39 7.16
CA CYS A 35 8.47 -14.46 7.60
C CYS A 35 8.34 -13.76 8.96
N ALA A 36 7.46 -12.76 9.06
CA ALA A 36 7.19 -12.05 10.30
C ALA A 36 5.69 -12.03 10.60
N GLU A 37 5.33 -12.39 11.83
CA GLU A 37 3.99 -12.24 12.38
C GLU A 37 4.09 -11.31 13.60
N VAL A 38 3.33 -10.21 13.59
CA VAL A 38 3.33 -9.24 14.68
C VAL A 38 1.91 -8.92 15.13
N CYS A 39 1.66 -9.09 16.43
CA CYS A 39 0.36 -8.83 17.03
C CYS A 39 0.44 -7.98 18.31
N GLY A 40 -0.48 -7.02 18.47
CA GLY A 40 -0.64 -6.30 19.74
C GLY A 40 0.60 -5.48 20.12
N VAL A 41 1.02 -4.60 19.21
CA VAL A 41 2.19 -3.72 19.39
C VAL A 41 1.75 -2.27 19.40
N GLU A 42 2.22 -1.45 20.35
CA GLU A 42 1.86 -0.02 20.34
C GLU A 42 2.63 0.69 19.20
N ALA A 43 3.96 0.49 19.11
CA ALA A 43 4.77 1.09 18.05
C ALA A 43 5.67 0.05 17.35
N LEU A 44 5.51 -0.09 16.02
CA LEU A 44 6.36 -0.91 15.17
C LEU A 44 7.10 -0.04 14.15
N GLY A 45 8.42 -0.14 14.14
CA GLY A 45 9.28 0.35 13.07
C GLY A 45 10.02 -0.81 12.40
N ALA A 46 9.94 -0.93 11.08
CA ALA A 46 10.67 -1.95 10.34
C ALA A 46 11.39 -1.34 9.13
N GLU A 47 12.68 -1.63 9.01
CA GLU A 47 13.50 -1.32 7.83
C GLU A 47 13.99 -2.65 7.24
N VAL A 48 13.64 -2.93 5.98
CA VAL A 48 14.01 -4.18 5.30
C VAL A 48 14.66 -3.89 3.96
N CYS A 49 15.87 -4.43 3.74
CA CYS A 49 16.61 -4.25 2.51
C CYS A 49 17.24 -5.53 1.97
N GLY A 50 17.17 -5.76 0.66
CA GLY A 50 17.88 -6.88 0.02
C GLY A 50 17.36 -8.23 0.48
N VAL A 51 16.05 -8.44 0.35
CA VAL A 51 15.37 -9.70 0.70
C VAL A 51 14.83 -10.36 -0.57
N GLU A 52 15.04 -11.66 -0.78
CA GLU A 52 14.45 -12.32 -1.95
C GLU A 52 12.94 -12.51 -1.74
N ALA A 53 12.52 -13.10 -0.61
CA ALA A 53 11.12 -13.30 -0.27
C ALA A 53 10.77 -12.77 1.12
N LEU A 54 9.83 -11.83 1.19
CA LEU A 54 9.26 -11.30 2.43
C LEU A 54 7.77 -11.62 2.53
N CYS A 55 7.37 -12.20 3.66
CA CYS A 55 5.98 -12.36 4.05
C CYS A 55 5.78 -11.75 5.44
N ALA A 56 4.90 -10.75 5.54
CA ALA A 56 4.59 -10.10 6.81
C ALA A 56 3.08 -10.12 7.08
N GLU A 57 2.71 -10.54 8.29
CA GLU A 57 1.36 -10.42 8.83
C GLU A 57 1.41 -9.51 10.06
N VAL A 58 0.65 -8.42 10.05
CA VAL A 58 0.64 -7.45 11.16
C VAL A 58 -0.78 -7.15 11.58
N CYS A 59 -1.09 -7.38 12.86
CA CYS A 59 -2.42 -7.16 13.38
C CYS A 59 -2.46 -6.45 14.75
N GLY A 60 -3.40 -5.53 14.92
CA GLY A 60 -3.61 -4.86 16.21
C GLY A 60 -2.40 -4.01 16.62
N VAL A 61 -1.99 -3.09 15.74
CA VAL A 61 -0.87 -2.17 15.99
C VAL A 61 -1.37 -0.74 16.06
N GLU A 62 -0.96 0.04 17.06
CA GLU A 62 -1.39 1.46 17.11
C GLU A 62 -0.65 2.29 16.04
N ALA A 63 0.68 2.19 15.99
CA ALA A 63 1.49 2.89 14.99
C ALA A 63 2.47 1.94 14.29
N LEU A 64 2.36 1.85 12.95
CA LEU A 64 3.27 1.10 12.09
C LEU A 64 3.98 2.02 11.10
N CYS A 65 5.31 1.99 11.11
CA CYS A 65 6.17 2.57 10.08
C CYS A 65 7.01 1.45 9.45
N ALA A 66 6.89 1.26 8.14
CA ALA A 66 7.69 0.27 7.41
C ALA A 66 8.38 0.92 6.20
N GLU A 67 9.68 0.66 6.07
CA GLU A 67 10.47 0.97 4.88
C GLU A 67 10.98 -0.35 4.29
N VAL A 68 10.66 -0.61 3.03
CA VAL A 68 11.08 -1.83 2.33
C VAL A 68 11.71 -1.49 1.00
N CYS A 69 12.95 -1.94 0.81
CA CYS A 69 13.69 -1.67 -0.41
C CYS A 69 14.39 -2.90 -0.97
N VAL A 70 14.47 -3.01 -2.29
CA VAL A 70 15.21 -4.07 -2.99
C VAL A 70 14.72 -5.46 -2.54
N VAL A 71 13.49 -5.80 -2.92
CA VAL A 71 12.86 -7.10 -2.62
C VAL A 71 12.39 -7.77 -3.91
N GLU A 72 12.65 -9.06 -4.10
CA GLU A 72 12.11 -9.75 -5.30
C GLU A 72 10.61 -10.00 -5.13
N ALA A 73 10.19 -10.59 -4.02
CA ALA A 73 8.79 -10.86 -3.72
C ALA A 73 8.39 -10.38 -2.33
N LEU A 74 7.38 -9.50 -2.26
CA LEU A 74 6.78 -9.01 -1.03
C LEU A 74 5.30 -9.37 -0.96
N CYS A 75 4.91 -10.06 0.11
CA CYS A 75 3.52 -10.27 0.50
C CYS A 75 3.30 -9.66 1.90
N ALA A 76 2.36 -8.72 2.02
CA ALA A 76 2.01 -8.10 3.29
C ALA A 76 0.50 -8.18 3.54
N GLU A 77 0.13 -8.61 4.73
CA GLU A 77 -1.24 -8.56 5.26
C GLU A 77 -1.25 -7.68 6.51
N VAL A 78 -2.07 -6.64 6.52
CA VAL A 78 -2.18 -5.72 7.66
C VAL A 78 -3.62 -5.54 8.09
N CYS A 79 -3.87 -5.76 9.39
CA CYS A 79 -5.21 -5.71 9.95
C CYS A 79 -5.32 -4.91 11.25
N GLY A 80 -6.33 -4.05 11.39
CA GLY A 80 -6.61 -3.38 12.66
C GLY A 80 -5.48 -2.49 13.15
N VAL A 81 -5.07 -1.52 12.33
CA VAL A 81 -3.99 -0.58 12.64
C VAL A 81 -4.56 0.83 12.76
N GLU A 82 -4.18 1.60 13.78
CA GLU A 82 -4.66 3.00 13.87
C GLU A 82 -3.95 3.89 12.84
N ALA A 83 -2.61 3.86 12.83
CA ALA A 83 -1.80 4.63 11.89
C ALA A 83 -0.76 3.76 11.16
N LEU A 84 -0.84 3.72 9.83
CA LEU A 84 0.12 3.02 8.96
C LEU A 84 0.82 3.99 8.02
N CYS A 85 2.15 3.97 8.05
CA CYS A 85 3.00 4.61 7.06
C CYS A 85 3.90 3.54 6.42
N ALA A 86 3.82 3.39 5.10
CA ALA A 86 4.66 2.45 4.36
C ALA A 86 5.38 3.14 3.19
N GLU A 87 6.68 2.92 3.08
CA GLU A 87 7.51 3.29 1.92
C GLU A 87 8.07 2.02 1.29
N VAL A 88 7.83 1.82 0.00
CA VAL A 88 8.31 0.65 -0.74
C VAL A 88 9.05 1.05 -2.00
N CYS A 89 10.28 0.55 -2.16
CA CYS A 89 11.15 0.92 -3.28
C CYS A 89 11.82 -0.28 -3.96
N GLY A 90 11.78 -0.36 -5.29
CA GLY A 90 12.57 -1.35 -6.04
C GLY A 90 12.15 -2.80 -5.75
N VAL A 91 10.89 -3.13 -6.01
CA VAL A 91 10.33 -4.46 -5.77
C VAL A 91 9.91 -5.11 -7.09
N GLU A 92 10.24 -6.38 -7.34
CA GLU A 92 9.77 -7.04 -8.57
C GLU A 92 8.27 -7.38 -8.47
N ALA A 93 7.86 -8.07 -7.42
CA ALA A 93 6.45 -8.42 -7.18
C ALA A 93 5.98 -8.00 -5.78
N LEU A 94 4.96 -7.14 -5.72
CA LEU A 94 4.31 -6.71 -4.48
C LEU A 94 2.84 -7.13 -4.45
N CYS A 95 2.45 -7.80 -3.38
CA CYS A 95 1.05 -8.09 -3.03
C CYS A 95 0.78 -7.56 -1.63
N ALA A 96 -0.17 -6.64 -1.49
CA ALA A 96 -0.56 -6.07 -0.21
C ALA A 96 -2.07 -6.19 0.01
N GLU A 97 -2.47 -6.67 1.18
CA GLU A 97 -3.85 -6.67 1.67
C GLU A 97 -3.89 -5.84 2.96
N VAL A 98 -4.75 -4.83 3.00
CA VAL A 98 -4.90 -3.95 4.17
C VAL A 98 -6.36 -3.80 4.55
N CYS A 99 -6.68 -4.08 5.82
CA CYS A 99 -8.03 -3.98 6.33
C CYS A 99 -8.15 -3.30 7.70
N GLY A 100 -9.19 -2.48 7.87
CA GLY A 100 -9.53 -1.89 9.17
C GLY A 100 -8.45 -0.96 9.69
N VAL A 101 -8.08 0.06 8.89
CA VAL A 101 -7.06 1.05 9.25
C VAL A 101 -7.69 2.43 9.41
N GLU A 102 -7.37 3.18 10.47
CA GLU A 102 -7.92 4.55 10.58
C GLU A 102 -7.21 5.50 9.61
N ALA A 103 -5.88 5.55 9.64
CA ALA A 103 -5.08 6.38 8.75
C ALA A 103 -3.99 5.57 8.03
N LEU A 104 -4.02 5.57 6.70
CA LEU A 104 -3.03 4.93 5.85
C LEU A 104 -2.36 5.94 4.93
N CYS A 105 -1.03 5.95 4.96
CA CYS A 105 -0.16 6.64 4.01
C CYS A 105 0.79 5.62 3.36
N ALA A 106 0.75 5.49 2.04
CA ALA A 106 1.66 4.63 1.30
C ALA A 106 2.38 5.38 0.18
N GLU A 107 3.69 5.19 0.08
CA GLU A 107 4.52 5.62 -1.04
C GLU A 107 5.16 4.39 -1.68
N VAL A 108 4.95 4.20 -2.98
CA VAL A 108 5.49 3.05 -3.71
C VAL A 108 6.19 3.50 -4.99
N CYS A 109 7.44 3.10 -5.16
CA CYS A 109 8.23 3.46 -6.33
C CYS A 109 9.04 2.29 -6.93
N GLY A 110 9.11 2.25 -8.27
CA GLY A 110 9.97 1.32 -8.99
C GLY A 110 9.58 -0.14 -8.78
N VAL A 111 8.34 -0.48 -9.11
CA VAL A 111 7.81 -1.85 -8.95
C VAL A 111 7.46 -2.45 -10.30
N GLU A 112 7.82 -3.70 -10.58
CA GLU A 112 7.40 -4.33 -11.85
C GLU A 112 5.91 -4.72 -11.80
N ALA A 113 5.50 -5.47 -10.78
CA ALA A 113 4.11 -5.88 -10.60
C ALA A 113 3.58 -5.54 -9.19
N LEU A 114 2.53 -4.74 -9.13
CA LEU A 114 1.85 -4.36 -7.90
C LEU A 114 0.38 -4.80 -7.91
N CYS A 115 -0.01 -5.55 -6.89
CA CYS A 115 -1.40 -5.84 -6.57
C CYS A 115 -1.71 -5.35 -5.14
N ALA A 116 -2.70 -4.48 -4.98
CA ALA A 116 -3.14 -3.99 -3.67
C ALA A 116 -4.65 -4.15 -3.49
N GLU A 117 -5.06 -4.68 -2.33
CA GLU A 117 -6.44 -4.71 -1.86
C GLU A 117 -6.54 -3.91 -0.55
N VAL A 118 -7.40 -2.91 -0.50
CA VAL A 118 -7.59 -2.05 0.67
C VAL A 118 -9.08 -1.98 1.03
N CYS A 119 -9.41 -2.32 2.28
CA CYS A 119 -10.79 -2.28 2.75
C CYS A 119 -10.98 -1.65 4.14
N GLY A 120 -12.07 -0.89 4.31
CA GLY A 120 -12.45 -0.36 5.62
C GLY A 120 -11.41 0.60 6.19
N VAL A 121 -11.12 1.69 5.46
CA VAL A 121 -10.14 2.70 5.86
C VAL A 121 -10.81 4.06 6.03
N GLU A 122 -10.54 4.80 7.11
CA GLU A 122 -11.13 6.14 7.25
C GLU A 122 -10.42 7.14 6.32
N ALA A 123 -9.10 7.24 6.40
CA ALA A 123 -8.29 8.12 5.55
C ALA A 123 -7.17 7.35 4.84
N LEU A 124 -7.19 7.39 3.50
CA LEU A 124 -6.22 6.74 2.63
C LEU A 124 -5.50 7.77 1.75
N GLY A 125 -4.19 7.90 1.92
CA GLY A 125 -3.28 8.61 1.03
C GLY A 125 -2.33 7.64 0.34
N ALA A 126 -2.25 7.68 -0.98
CA ALA A 126 -1.34 6.82 -1.74
C ALA A 126 -0.61 7.60 -2.84
N GLU A 127 0.71 7.43 -2.93
CA GLU A 127 1.54 7.91 -4.03
C GLU A 127 2.23 6.71 -4.68
N VAL A 128 2.02 6.53 -5.99
CA VAL A 128 2.62 5.41 -6.75
C VAL A 128 3.33 5.93 -7.99
N CYS A 129 4.61 5.59 -8.15
CA CYS A 129 5.40 6.02 -9.28
C CYS A 129 6.27 4.92 -9.92
N GLY A 130 6.38 4.94 -11.25
CA GLY A 130 7.30 4.06 -11.97
C GLY A 130 6.96 2.58 -11.81
N VAL A 131 5.74 2.19 -12.16
CA VAL A 131 5.24 0.81 -12.05
C VAL A 131 4.92 0.24 -13.43
N GLU A 132 5.34 -0.99 -13.76
CA GLU A 132 4.97 -1.57 -15.06
C GLU A 132 3.50 -2.00 -15.06
N ALA A 133 3.09 -2.82 -14.08
CA ALA A 133 1.71 -3.28 -13.93
C ALA A 133 1.17 -3.01 -12.53
N LEU A 134 0.10 -2.20 -12.44
CA LEU A 134 -0.59 -1.85 -11.20
C LEU A 134 -2.05 -2.34 -11.26
N GLY A 135 -2.42 -3.20 -10.31
CA GLY A 135 -3.80 -3.57 -9.99
C GLY A 135 -4.17 -3.11 -8.58
N ALA A 136 -5.24 -2.35 -8.43
CA ALA A 136 -5.72 -1.87 -7.13
C ALA A 136 -7.22 -2.08 -6.96
N GLU A 137 -7.61 -2.65 -5.83
CA GLU A 137 -9.00 -2.77 -5.39
C GLU A 137 -9.17 -2.02 -4.06
N VAL A 138 -10.08 -1.03 -4.03
CA VAL A 138 -10.34 -0.22 -2.84
C VAL A 138 -11.81 -0.22 -2.51
N CYS A 139 -12.16 -0.59 -1.26
CA CYS A 139 -13.55 -0.61 -0.83
C CYS A 139 -13.80 -0.03 0.58
N GLY A 140 -14.92 0.67 0.74
CA GLY A 140 -15.35 1.16 2.06
C GLY A 140 -14.37 2.15 2.69
N VAL A 141 -14.07 3.23 1.96
CA VAL A 141 -13.14 4.27 2.41
C VAL A 141 -13.86 5.60 2.61
N GLU A 142 -13.65 6.31 3.72
CA GLU A 142 -14.30 7.63 3.88
C GLU A 142 -13.62 8.69 2.99
N ALA A 143 -12.29 8.82 3.09
CA ALA A 143 -11.53 9.75 2.27
C ALA A 143 -10.34 9.06 1.58
N LEU A 144 -10.31 9.13 0.25
CA LEU A 144 -9.23 8.62 -0.60
C LEU A 144 -8.59 9.77 -1.39
N CYS A 145 -7.28 9.93 -1.24
CA CYS A 145 -6.42 10.76 -2.09
C CYS A 145 -5.34 9.87 -2.71
N ALA A 146 -5.31 9.76 -4.04
CA ALA A 146 -4.32 8.96 -4.76
C ALA A 146 -3.61 9.76 -5.84
N GLU A 147 -2.28 9.67 -5.90
CA GLU A 147 -1.44 10.18 -6.99
C GLU A 147 -0.73 9.00 -7.67
N VAL A 148 -0.90 8.86 -8.98
CA VAL A 148 -0.27 7.78 -9.76
C VAL A 148 0.45 8.36 -10.97
N CYS A 149 1.75 8.06 -11.10
CA CYS A 149 2.55 8.55 -12.21
C CYS A 149 3.46 7.51 -12.85
N GLY A 150 3.61 7.58 -14.19
CA GLY A 150 4.58 6.75 -14.92
C GLY A 150 4.28 5.25 -14.81
N VAL A 151 3.06 4.85 -15.19
CA VAL A 151 2.61 3.45 -15.12
C VAL A 151 2.33 2.90 -16.53
N GLU A 152 2.81 1.71 -16.89
CA GLU A 152 2.49 1.17 -18.22
C GLU A 152 1.03 0.66 -18.27
N ALA A 153 0.63 -0.18 -17.33
CA ALA A 153 -0.74 -0.70 -17.23
C ALA A 153 -1.33 -0.48 -15.84
N LEU A 154 -2.43 0.27 -15.77
CA LEU A 154 -3.19 0.56 -14.55
C LEU A 154 -4.59 -0.05 -14.64
N GLY A 155 -4.91 -0.96 -13.72
CA GLY A 155 -6.24 -1.45 -13.40
C GLY A 155 -6.65 -1.00 -12.01
N ALA A 156 -7.78 -0.30 -11.88
CA ALA A 156 -8.30 0.15 -10.58
C ALA A 156 -9.79 -0.10 -10.44
N GLU A 157 -10.20 -0.71 -9.33
CA GLU A 157 -11.60 -0.84 -8.92
C GLU A 157 -11.81 -0.14 -7.58
N VAL A 158 -12.72 0.85 -7.55
CA VAL A 158 -13.01 1.64 -6.35
C VAL A 158 -14.50 1.57 -6.05
N CYS A 159 -14.87 1.16 -4.83
CA CYS A 159 -16.26 1.06 -4.43
C CYS A 159 -16.57 1.59 -3.02
N GLY A 160 -17.70 2.28 -2.87
CA GLY A 160 -18.18 2.73 -1.56
C GLY A 160 -17.22 3.72 -0.89
N VAL A 161 -16.93 4.83 -1.58
CA VAL A 161 -16.02 5.88 -1.08
C VAL A 161 -16.78 7.18 -0.87
N GLU A 162 -16.68 7.84 0.29
CA GLU A 162 -17.40 9.11 0.47
C GLU A 162 -16.75 10.24 -0.34
N ALA A 163 -15.44 10.44 -0.21
CA ALA A 163 -14.68 11.44 -0.96
C ALA A 163 -13.48 10.80 -1.68
N LEU A 164 -13.45 10.93 -3.01
CA LEU A 164 -12.38 10.45 -3.87
C LEU A 164 -11.69 11.63 -4.59
N GLY A 165 -10.40 11.82 -4.29
CA GLY A 165 -9.45 12.64 -5.04
C GLY A 165 -8.43 11.75 -5.74
N ALA A 166 -8.29 11.86 -7.07
CA ALA A 166 -7.31 11.09 -7.82
C ALA A 166 -6.58 11.96 -8.85
N GLU A 167 -5.25 11.88 -8.89
CA GLU A 167 -4.41 12.47 -9.92
C GLU A 167 -3.63 11.35 -10.63
N VAL A 168 -3.82 11.22 -11.94
CA VAL A 168 -3.17 10.18 -12.75
C VAL A 168 -2.43 10.82 -13.92
N CYS A 169 -1.12 10.58 -14.01
CA CYS A 169 -0.30 11.13 -15.10
C CYS A 169 0.65 10.11 -15.75
N GLY A 170 0.81 10.19 -17.08
CA GLY A 170 1.80 9.39 -17.79
C GLY A 170 1.54 7.89 -17.71
N VAL A 171 0.31 7.47 -18.04
CA VAL A 171 -0.10 6.06 -18.03
C VAL A 171 -0.35 5.55 -19.45
N GLU A 172 0.25 4.44 -19.88
CA GLU A 172 0.02 3.97 -21.25
C GLU A 172 -1.40 3.38 -21.41
N ALA A 173 -1.82 2.51 -20.51
CA ALA A 173 -3.15 1.92 -20.50
C ALA A 173 -3.82 2.04 -19.13
N LEU A 174 -4.98 2.70 -19.09
CA LEU A 174 -5.81 2.88 -17.90
C LEU A 174 -7.16 2.18 -18.07
N CYS A 175 -7.46 1.24 -17.17
CA CYS A 175 -8.75 0.62 -16.94
C CYS A 175 -9.22 0.95 -15.52
N ALA A 176 -10.30 1.71 -15.37
CA ALA A 176 -10.82 2.09 -14.05
C ALA A 176 -12.33 1.83 -13.94
N GLU A 177 -12.76 1.23 -12.84
CA GLU A 177 -14.17 1.12 -12.44
C GLU A 177 -14.37 1.83 -11.10
N VAL A 178 -15.30 2.78 -11.06
CA VAL A 178 -15.64 3.54 -9.84
C VAL A 178 -17.13 3.43 -9.57
N CYS A 179 -17.51 2.93 -8.41
CA CYS A 179 -18.91 2.79 -8.02
C CYS A 179 -19.23 3.28 -6.61
N GLY A 180 -20.40 3.92 -6.44
CA GLY A 180 -20.89 4.32 -5.11
C GLY A 180 -19.98 5.34 -4.42
N VAL A 181 -19.68 6.45 -5.11
CA VAL A 181 -18.85 7.54 -4.59
C VAL A 181 -19.69 8.79 -4.33
N GLU A 182 -19.63 9.41 -3.15
CA GLU A 182 -20.45 10.61 -2.92
C GLU A 182 -19.86 11.85 -3.61
N ALA A 183 -18.56 12.09 -3.48
CA ALA A 183 -17.84 13.18 -4.10
C ALA A 183 -16.60 12.68 -4.85
N LEU A 184 -16.52 13.01 -6.15
CA LEU A 184 -15.39 12.64 -7.01
C LEU A 184 -14.72 13.89 -7.58
N CYS A 185 -13.40 13.97 -7.41
CA CYS A 185 -12.49 14.89 -8.09
C CYS A 185 -11.36 14.07 -8.72
N ALA A 186 -11.27 14.05 -10.05
CA ALA A 186 -10.23 13.29 -10.74
C ALA A 186 -9.56 14.14 -11.82
N GLU A 187 -8.23 14.14 -11.84
CA GLU A 187 -7.40 14.68 -12.91
C GLU A 187 -6.65 13.54 -13.60
N VAL A 188 -6.76 13.46 -14.92
CA VAL A 188 -6.09 12.43 -15.72
C VAL A 188 -5.39 13.10 -16.90
N CYS A 189 -4.06 12.98 -16.97
CA CYS A 189 -3.27 13.54 -18.06
C CYS A 189 -2.24 12.54 -18.60
N GLY A 190 -1.83 12.70 -19.86
CA GLY A 190 -0.80 11.83 -20.46
C GLY A 190 -1.17 10.35 -20.53
N VAL A 191 -2.45 10.04 -20.78
CA VAL A 191 -2.93 8.66 -20.97
C VAL A 191 -3.07 8.30 -22.44
N GLU A 192 -2.48 7.18 -22.89
CA GLU A 192 -2.57 6.76 -24.30
C GLU A 192 -3.85 5.96 -24.62
N ALA A 193 -4.25 5.07 -23.71
CA ALA A 193 -5.48 4.27 -23.82
C ALA A 193 -6.28 4.34 -22.52
N LEU A 194 -7.56 4.70 -22.62
CA LEU A 194 -8.46 4.89 -21.48
C LEU A 194 -9.74 4.06 -21.66
N CYS A 195 -10.06 3.26 -20.64
CA CYS A 195 -11.35 2.65 -20.41
C CYS A 195 -11.79 2.96 -18.98
N ALA A 196 -12.82 3.78 -18.80
CA ALA A 196 -13.33 4.13 -17.49
C ALA A 196 -14.84 3.91 -17.42
N GLU A 197 -15.29 3.26 -16.35
CA GLU A 197 -16.70 3.14 -15.97
C GLU A 197 -16.91 3.82 -14.62
N VAL A 198 -17.88 4.73 -14.55
CA VAL A 198 -18.22 5.45 -13.32
C VAL A 198 -19.73 5.33 -13.11
N CYS A 199 -20.15 4.77 -11.97
CA CYS A 199 -21.56 4.63 -11.64
C CYS A 199 -21.87 5.01 -10.18
N GLY A 200 -23.08 5.52 -9.93
CA GLY A 200 -23.51 5.85 -8.56
C GLY A 200 -22.70 6.99 -7.91
N VAL A 201 -22.36 8.03 -8.69
CA VAL A 201 -21.69 9.24 -8.15
C VAL A 201 -22.69 10.36 -7.89
N GLU A 202 -22.66 10.97 -6.70
CA GLU A 202 -23.59 12.05 -6.33
C GLU A 202 -23.11 13.45 -6.75
N ALA A 203 -21.80 13.71 -6.66
CA ALA A 203 -21.18 14.98 -7.05
C ALA A 203 -19.88 14.78 -7.84
N LEU A 204 -19.75 15.54 -8.95
CA LEU A 204 -18.60 15.50 -9.86
C LEU A 204 -17.93 16.88 -9.91
N GLY A 205 -16.62 16.92 -9.60
CA GLY A 205 -15.72 18.02 -9.94
C GLY A 205 -14.77 17.54 -11.04
N GLU A 206 -14.91 18.10 -12.24
CA GLU A 206 -14.00 17.82 -13.36
C GLU A 206 -13.17 19.07 -13.66
N GLU A 207 -11.84 18.98 -13.55
CA GLU A 207 -10.92 19.96 -14.14
C GLU A 207 -10.04 19.22 -15.17
N SER A 208 -10.36 19.37 -16.45
CA SER A 208 -9.58 18.80 -17.56
C SER A 208 -8.64 19.87 -18.14
N HIS A 209 -7.33 19.59 -18.23
CA HIS A 209 -6.34 20.44 -18.91
C HIS A 209 -5.63 19.74 -20.07
#